data_AF-G7YSG6-F1
#
_entry.id   AF-G7YSG6-F1
#
_cell.length_a   1.000
_cell.length_b   1.000
_cell.length_c   1.000
_cell.angle_alpha   90.00
_cell.angle_beta   90.00
_cell.angle_gamma   90.00
#
_symmetry.space_group_name_H-M   'P 1'
#
loop_
_entity.id
_entity.type
_entity.pdbx_description
1 polymer ?
#
loop_
_entity_poly.entity_id
_entity_poly.type
_entity_poly.pdbx_seq_one_letter_code
_entity_poly.pdbx_strand_id
1 'polypeptide(L)'
;MSLFEKRRFRKFLVWVMNVDASDPSTWNTVYTEPKGLNKDSIIHAFRTFELEDDTQNFIGHAICLYPDDSYKDTVPASEVTDRIQLYSKSMLRYGKSPYVYPLYGLGELSQAFARLSAVHGGTYMLNKPVDEIVFENGKVVGVKSQGEVAQCKAVICDPTYAPDRVKKVGQVVRCICILNHPIPGLLDVSSAQIIIPQSVTKRKHGWYFFPSRLFTIDIYISCLSRQHMVCPNGFFIVLVATTVETDTPHDELKAGLDLLGEIEEKFVSVDDLYEPVNDGCDSQLFISSSYDASTHFESTCADVLDLYRRITGEPFDFSKVDELRAKWNEAQSDD
;
A
#
# COMPACT_ATOMS: atom_id res chain seq x y z
N MET A 1 12.26 14.87 18.33
CA MET A 1 12.73 14.01 19.45
C MET A 1 13.88 14.65 20.21
N SER A 2 13.72 14.83 21.52
CA SER A 2 14.80 15.24 22.44
C SER A 2 15.89 14.16 22.55
N LEU A 3 17.04 14.47 23.17
CA LEU A 3 18.11 13.47 23.37
C LEU A 3 17.65 12.27 24.22
N PHE A 4 16.82 12.52 25.24
CA PHE A 4 16.26 11.47 26.10
C PHE A 4 15.27 10.60 25.33
N GLU A 5 14.40 11.23 24.53
CA GLU A 5 13.44 10.49 23.70
C GLU A 5 14.14 9.62 22.66
N LYS A 6 15.21 10.12 22.02
CA LYS A 6 16.05 9.31 21.11
C LYS A 6 16.62 8.06 21.78
N ARG A 7 16.99 8.13 23.07
CA ARG A 7 17.51 6.98 23.82
C ARG A 7 16.42 5.96 24.13
N ARG A 8 15.21 6.41 24.52
CA ARG A 8 14.04 5.54 24.73
C ARG A 8 13.63 4.86 23.43
N PHE A 9 13.52 5.63 22.35
CA PHE A 9 13.21 5.11 21.02
C PHE A 9 14.24 4.08 20.54
N ARG A 10 15.54 4.33 20.74
CA ARG A 10 16.58 3.34 20.44
C ARG A 10 16.41 2.04 21.22
N LYS A 11 16.09 2.11 22.53
CA LYS A 11 15.87 0.90 23.35
C LYS A 11 14.66 0.11 22.84
N PHE A 12 13.58 0.81 22.49
CA PHE A 12 12.40 0.20 21.88
C PHE A 12 12.76 -0.51 20.57
N LEU A 13 13.46 0.15 19.64
CA LEU A 13 13.86 -0.47 18.37
C LEU A 13 14.76 -1.69 18.58
N VAL A 14 15.71 -1.62 19.52
CA VAL A 14 16.56 -2.77 19.86
C VAL A 14 15.72 -3.93 20.39
N TRP A 15 14.73 -3.66 21.23
CA TRP A 15 13.79 -4.69 21.68
C TRP A 15 13.03 -5.29 20.49
N VAL A 16 12.36 -4.46 19.67
CA VAL A 16 11.58 -4.92 18.51
C VAL A 16 12.40 -5.80 17.55
N MET A 17 13.66 -5.45 17.29
CA MET A 17 14.52 -6.23 16.39
C MET A 17 14.92 -7.61 16.94
N ASN A 18 14.79 -7.83 18.24
CA ASN A 18 15.07 -9.12 18.89
C ASN A 18 13.79 -9.92 19.21
N VAL A 19 12.61 -9.35 18.98
CA VAL A 19 11.33 -10.05 19.20
C VAL A 19 11.15 -11.15 18.16
N ASP A 20 10.84 -12.35 18.65
CA ASP A 20 10.28 -13.46 17.89
C ASP A 20 8.91 -13.79 18.48
N ALA A 21 7.85 -13.63 17.69
CA ALA A 21 6.48 -13.86 18.13
C ALA A 21 6.21 -15.31 18.57
N SER A 22 7.04 -16.26 18.13
CA SER A 22 6.96 -17.68 18.49
C SER A 22 7.76 -18.05 19.75
N ASP A 23 8.69 -17.20 20.19
CA ASP A 23 9.52 -17.41 21.38
C ASP A 23 9.22 -16.37 22.48
N PRO A 24 8.42 -16.72 23.50
CA PRO A 24 8.11 -15.84 24.62
C PRO A 24 9.32 -15.28 25.37
N SER A 25 10.48 -15.95 25.34
CA SER A 25 11.68 -15.46 26.03
C SER A 25 12.22 -14.16 25.46
N THR A 26 11.85 -13.83 24.21
CA THR A 26 12.30 -12.62 23.51
C THR A 26 11.49 -11.37 23.85
N TRP A 27 10.25 -11.53 24.33
CA TRP A 27 9.32 -10.41 24.57
C TRP A 27 8.69 -10.39 25.96
N ASN A 28 8.86 -11.43 26.77
CA ASN A 28 8.29 -11.51 28.13
C ASN A 28 8.79 -10.43 29.10
N THR A 29 9.90 -9.77 28.79
CA THR A 29 10.39 -8.60 29.56
C THR A 29 9.47 -7.38 29.40
N VAL A 30 8.66 -7.34 28.34
CA VAL A 30 7.72 -6.27 28.05
C VAL A 30 6.28 -6.73 28.18
N TYR A 31 5.92 -7.91 27.66
CA TYR A 31 4.58 -8.49 27.82
C TYR A 31 4.65 -9.68 28.78
N THR A 32 4.37 -9.45 30.06
CA THR A 32 4.26 -10.49 31.08
C THR A 32 2.81 -10.93 31.28
N GLU A 33 2.58 -12.17 31.71
CA GLU A 33 1.23 -12.66 32.03
C GLU A 33 0.47 -11.69 32.96
N PRO A 34 -0.83 -11.44 32.69
CA PRO A 34 -1.68 -12.11 31.70
C PRO A 34 -1.56 -11.56 30.27
N LYS A 35 -0.66 -10.61 30.01
CA LYS A 35 -0.47 -10.00 28.69
C LYS A 35 0.40 -10.85 27.77
N GLY A 36 0.15 -10.79 26.47
CA GLY A 36 0.94 -11.48 25.45
C GLY A 36 1.06 -10.70 24.14
N LEU A 37 2.22 -10.80 23.50
CA LEU A 37 2.52 -10.07 22.25
C LEU A 37 1.51 -10.33 21.12
N ASN A 38 1.04 -11.58 21.00
CA ASN A 38 0.09 -11.99 19.95
C ASN A 38 -1.39 -11.66 20.26
N LYS A 39 -1.66 -10.98 21.38
CA LYS A 39 -3.02 -10.67 21.86
C LYS A 39 -3.21 -9.22 22.23
N ASP A 40 -2.24 -8.65 22.93
CA ASP A 40 -2.32 -7.30 23.47
C ASP A 40 -1.77 -6.28 22.48
N SER A 41 -2.27 -5.06 22.63
CA SER A 41 -1.87 -3.89 21.85
C SER A 41 -0.43 -3.45 22.09
N ILE A 42 0.19 -2.90 21.03
CA ILE A 42 1.51 -2.26 21.06
C ILE A 42 1.60 -1.07 22.04
N ILE A 43 0.46 -0.46 22.41
CA ILE A 43 0.40 0.61 23.42
C ILE A 43 1.11 0.17 24.71
N HIS A 44 1.02 -1.11 25.07
CA HIS A 44 1.71 -1.60 26.26
C HIS A 44 3.22 -1.42 26.16
N ALA A 45 3.83 -1.81 25.03
CA ALA A 45 5.24 -1.56 24.78
C ALA A 45 5.55 -0.05 24.75
N PHE A 46 4.74 0.76 24.07
CA PHE A 46 4.96 2.21 24.04
C PHE A 46 4.99 2.84 25.43
N ARG A 47 4.10 2.40 26.34
CA ARG A 47 4.09 2.81 27.74
C ARG A 47 5.31 2.30 28.51
N THR A 48 5.68 1.03 28.33
CA THR A 48 6.84 0.42 28.99
C THR A 48 8.16 1.10 28.62
N PHE A 49 8.30 1.54 27.36
CA PHE A 49 9.46 2.30 26.90
C PHE A 49 9.32 3.81 27.08
N GLU A 50 8.19 4.30 27.64
CA GLU A 50 7.87 5.70 27.87
C GLU A 50 8.00 6.58 26.60
N LEU A 51 7.52 6.07 25.45
CA LEU A 51 7.58 6.80 24.19
C LEU A 51 6.53 7.93 24.15
N GLU A 52 6.96 9.12 23.74
CA GLU A 52 6.09 10.30 23.58
C GLU A 52 5.12 10.11 22.41
N ASP A 53 3.96 10.77 22.43
CA ASP A 53 2.91 10.61 21.41
C ASP A 53 3.42 10.94 19.99
N ASP A 54 4.26 11.96 19.83
CA ASP A 54 4.89 12.30 18.55
C ASP A 54 5.78 11.17 18.02
N THR A 55 6.48 10.45 18.90
CA THR A 55 7.30 9.29 18.53
C THR A 55 6.41 8.10 18.17
N GLN A 56 5.32 7.87 18.90
CA GLN A 56 4.35 6.84 18.56
C GLN A 56 3.72 7.10 17.19
N ASN A 57 3.36 8.35 16.89
CA ASN A 57 2.83 8.77 15.59
C ASN A 57 3.86 8.55 14.48
N PHE A 58 5.13 8.93 14.71
CA PHE A 58 6.21 8.65 13.76
C PHE A 58 6.37 7.15 13.51
N ILE A 59 6.32 6.30 14.54
CA ILE A 59 6.41 4.85 14.39
C ILE A 59 5.21 4.30 13.61
N GLY A 60 3.99 4.64 14.02
CA GLY A 60 2.76 4.13 13.40
C GLY A 60 2.65 4.50 11.93
N HIS A 61 2.86 5.77 11.62
CA HIS A 61 2.60 6.31 10.28
C HIS A 61 3.81 6.23 9.35
N ALA A 62 5.03 6.54 9.83
CA ALA A 62 6.20 6.61 8.95
C ALA A 62 7.01 5.30 8.89
N ILE A 63 6.93 4.45 9.90
CA ILE A 63 7.64 3.15 9.92
C ILE A 63 6.66 2.00 9.62
N CYS A 64 5.55 1.91 10.35
CA CYS A 64 4.58 0.82 10.16
C CYS A 64 3.62 1.07 8.99
N LEU A 65 3.56 2.31 8.51
CA LEU A 65 2.72 2.74 7.39
C LEU A 65 1.22 2.50 7.65
N TYR A 66 0.80 2.62 8.91
CA TYR A 66 -0.62 2.58 9.23
C TYR A 66 -1.32 3.86 8.75
N PRO A 67 -2.55 3.74 8.22
CA PRO A 67 -3.34 4.88 7.72
C PRO A 67 -3.82 5.84 8.81
N ASP A 68 -4.03 5.30 10.01
CA ASP A 68 -4.52 5.99 11.20
C ASP A 68 -4.11 5.22 12.46
N ASP A 69 -4.49 5.76 13.62
CA ASP A 69 -4.11 5.26 14.94
C ASP A 69 -4.93 4.06 15.45
N SER A 70 -5.95 3.59 14.74
CA SER A 70 -6.79 2.47 15.20
C SER A 70 -6.01 1.16 15.37
N TYR A 71 -4.86 1.00 14.69
CA TYR A 71 -3.93 -0.11 14.93
C TYR A 71 -3.52 -0.24 16.41
N LYS A 72 -3.53 0.87 17.15
CA LYS A 72 -3.22 0.87 18.57
C LYS A 72 -4.27 0.08 19.38
N ASP A 73 -5.47 -0.17 18.86
CA ASP A 73 -6.54 -0.90 19.55
C ASP A 73 -6.99 -2.18 18.84
N THR A 74 -6.77 -2.28 17.52
CA THR A 74 -7.36 -3.35 16.70
C THR A 74 -6.41 -4.47 16.32
N VAL A 75 -5.09 -4.24 16.39
CA VAL A 75 -4.09 -5.25 16.01
C VAL A 75 -3.22 -5.68 17.20
N PRO A 76 -2.77 -6.94 17.23
CA PRO A 76 -1.81 -7.39 18.23
C PRO A 76 -0.44 -6.73 18.03
N ALA A 77 0.32 -6.60 19.11
CA ALA A 77 1.65 -6.02 19.08
C ALA A 77 2.62 -6.76 18.14
N SER A 78 2.41 -8.06 17.92
CA SER A 78 3.21 -8.87 16.99
C SER A 78 3.17 -8.34 15.56
N GLU A 79 1.99 -7.98 15.04
CA GLU A 79 1.87 -7.40 13.71
C GLU A 79 2.62 -6.07 13.59
N VAL A 80 2.53 -5.24 14.64
CA VAL A 80 3.25 -3.96 14.68
C VAL A 80 4.76 -4.17 14.71
N THR A 81 5.25 -5.14 15.51
CA THR A 81 6.67 -5.47 15.52
C THR A 81 7.15 -6.01 14.17
N ASP A 82 6.36 -6.84 13.50
CA ASP A 82 6.69 -7.39 12.19
C ASP A 82 6.83 -6.30 11.13
N ARG A 83 5.93 -5.31 11.12
CA ARG A 83 6.01 -4.14 10.22
C ARG A 83 7.27 -3.30 10.49
N ILE A 84 7.62 -3.05 11.75
CA ILE A 84 8.86 -2.32 12.11
C ILE A 84 10.11 -3.10 11.67
N GLN A 85 10.11 -4.41 11.87
CA GLN A 85 11.19 -5.28 11.42
C GLN A 85 11.30 -5.30 9.90
N LEU A 86 10.18 -5.37 9.18
CA LEU A 86 10.14 -5.31 7.71
C LEU A 86 10.75 -4.00 7.21
N TYR A 87 10.31 -2.85 7.74
CA TYR A 87 10.88 -1.55 7.40
C TYR A 87 12.40 -1.52 7.61
N SER A 88 12.85 -2.00 8.78
CA SER A 88 14.27 -2.03 9.14
C SER A 88 15.10 -2.96 8.25
N LYS A 89 14.59 -4.16 7.94
CA LYS A 89 15.22 -5.12 7.03
C LYS A 89 15.33 -4.55 5.61
N SER A 90 14.28 -3.87 5.13
CA SER A 90 14.27 -3.19 3.82
C SER A 90 15.27 -2.04 3.76
N MET A 91 15.34 -1.21 4.81
CA MET A 91 16.35 -0.16 4.95
C MET A 91 17.78 -0.72 4.89
N LEU A 92 18.06 -1.81 5.61
CA LEU A 92 19.39 -2.43 5.63
C LEU A 92 19.80 -3.02 4.27
N ARG A 93 18.82 -3.46 3.47
CA ARG A 93 19.07 -4.02 2.14
C ARG A 93 19.51 -2.98 1.11
N TYR A 94 18.93 -1.77 1.14
CA TYR A 94 19.15 -0.74 0.11
C TYR A 94 19.82 0.56 0.63
N GLY A 95 20.00 0.68 1.94
CA GLY A 95 20.84 1.69 2.61
C GLY A 95 20.21 3.06 2.81
N LYS A 96 19.44 3.59 1.85
CA LYS A 96 18.92 4.98 1.91
C LYS A 96 17.44 5.07 2.32
N SER A 97 16.61 4.15 1.87
CA SER A 97 15.18 4.10 2.14
C SER A 97 14.70 2.64 2.10
N PRO A 98 13.54 2.29 2.67
CA PRO A 98 12.98 0.94 2.55
C PRO A 98 12.29 0.72 1.19
N TYR A 99 12.22 1.76 0.35
CA TYR A 99 11.46 1.77 -0.89
C TYR A 99 12.34 1.53 -2.10
N VAL A 100 11.75 0.90 -3.11
CA VAL A 100 12.26 0.79 -4.47
C VAL A 100 11.20 1.27 -5.43
N TYR A 101 11.63 1.77 -6.58
CA TYR A 101 10.73 2.21 -7.64
C TYR A 101 11.28 1.76 -8.99
N PRO A 102 10.45 1.18 -9.88
CA PRO A 102 10.91 0.70 -11.17
C PRO A 102 11.40 1.85 -12.05
N LEU A 103 12.51 1.60 -12.73
CA LEU A 103 12.95 2.44 -13.84
C LEU A 103 11.83 2.51 -14.89
N TYR A 104 11.62 3.69 -15.48
CA TYR A 104 10.53 4.01 -16.41
C TYR A 104 9.11 4.04 -15.81
N GLY A 105 8.96 3.82 -14.50
CA GLY A 105 7.69 3.97 -13.81
C GLY A 105 6.87 2.70 -13.65
N LEU A 106 5.74 2.83 -12.94
CA LEU A 106 4.90 1.69 -12.56
C LEU A 106 4.26 0.95 -13.75
N GLY A 107 4.21 1.57 -14.93
CA GLY A 107 3.76 0.91 -16.16
C GLY A 107 4.61 -0.30 -16.56
N GLU A 108 5.85 -0.40 -16.07
CA GLU A 108 6.68 -1.60 -16.30
C GLU A 108 6.18 -2.83 -15.54
N LEU A 109 5.49 -2.65 -14.40
CA LEU A 109 4.94 -3.77 -13.62
C LEU A 109 3.84 -4.49 -14.40
N SER A 110 2.87 -3.75 -14.95
CA SER A 110 1.78 -4.33 -15.73
C SER A 110 2.29 -5.00 -16.99
N GLN A 111 3.27 -4.40 -17.68
CA GLN A 111 3.93 -5.00 -18.84
C GLN A 111 4.67 -6.29 -18.48
N ALA A 112 5.41 -6.31 -17.36
CA ALA A 112 6.13 -7.50 -16.91
C ALA A 112 5.18 -8.65 -16.57
N PHE A 113 4.07 -8.39 -15.87
CA PHE A 113 3.05 -9.41 -15.59
C PHE A 113 2.34 -9.88 -16.86
N ALA A 114 2.08 -9.00 -17.81
CA ALA A 114 1.52 -9.38 -19.10
C ALA A 114 2.44 -10.32 -19.88
N ARG A 115 3.74 -10.02 -19.88
CA ARG A 115 4.77 -10.91 -20.45
C ARG A 115 4.84 -12.24 -19.72
N LEU A 116 4.83 -12.23 -18.38
CA LEU A 116 4.88 -13.45 -17.57
C LEU A 116 3.69 -14.35 -17.90
N SER A 117 2.48 -13.80 -17.95
CA SER A 117 1.28 -14.54 -18.35
C SER A 117 1.38 -15.07 -19.78
N ALA A 118 1.93 -14.30 -20.73
CA ALA A 118 2.14 -14.75 -22.10
C ALA A 118 3.12 -15.94 -22.22
N VAL A 119 4.19 -15.96 -21.41
CA VAL A 119 5.11 -17.11 -21.32
C VAL A 119 4.37 -18.37 -20.86
N HIS A 120 3.33 -18.22 -20.04
CA HIS A 120 2.46 -19.31 -19.58
C HIS A 120 1.23 -19.54 -20.48
N GLY A 121 1.24 -19.03 -21.72
CA GLY A 121 0.20 -19.26 -22.72
C GLY A 121 -0.97 -18.26 -22.69
N GLY A 122 -0.91 -17.24 -21.85
CA GLY A 122 -1.86 -16.14 -21.85
C GLY A 122 -1.77 -15.28 -23.11
N THR A 123 -2.87 -14.63 -23.49
CA THR A 123 -2.88 -13.64 -24.58
C THR A 123 -3.56 -12.37 -24.09
N TYR A 124 -2.89 -11.22 -24.26
CA TYR A 124 -3.43 -9.91 -23.88
C TYR A 124 -4.05 -9.24 -25.10
N MET A 125 -5.30 -8.79 -24.94
CA MET A 125 -6.03 -8.06 -25.98
C MET A 125 -6.29 -6.63 -25.50
N LEU A 126 -5.57 -5.67 -26.07
CA LEU A 126 -5.84 -4.24 -25.88
C LEU A 126 -6.82 -3.74 -26.95
N ASN A 127 -7.47 -2.60 -26.70
CA ASN A 127 -8.48 -2.02 -27.59
C ASN A 127 -9.62 -3.02 -27.93
N LYS A 128 -9.98 -3.87 -26.96
CA LYS A 128 -11.02 -4.89 -27.07
C LYS A 128 -12.11 -4.57 -26.04
N PRO A 129 -13.19 -3.87 -26.44
CA PRO A 129 -14.26 -3.47 -25.51
C PRO A 129 -15.01 -4.70 -25.00
N VAL A 130 -15.41 -4.67 -23.74
CA VAL A 130 -16.28 -5.70 -23.15
C VAL A 130 -17.73 -5.24 -23.30
N ASP A 131 -18.53 -5.97 -24.07
CA ASP A 131 -19.93 -5.64 -24.30
C ASP A 131 -20.79 -6.09 -23.11
N GLU A 132 -20.50 -7.27 -22.56
CA GLU A 132 -21.29 -7.91 -21.50
C GLU A 132 -20.49 -8.99 -20.77
N ILE A 133 -20.64 -9.08 -19.43
CA ILE A 133 -20.26 -10.27 -18.66
C ILE A 133 -21.48 -11.18 -18.60
N VAL A 134 -21.39 -12.38 -19.15
CA VAL A 134 -22.53 -13.29 -19.35
C VAL A 134 -22.75 -14.15 -18.10
N PHE A 135 -23.98 -14.15 -17.59
CA PHE A 135 -24.39 -14.93 -16.41
C PHE A 135 -25.47 -15.96 -16.76
N GLU A 136 -25.36 -17.16 -16.18
CA GLU A 136 -26.41 -18.18 -16.15
C GLU A 136 -26.63 -18.63 -14.71
N ASN A 137 -27.89 -18.65 -14.26
CA ASN A 137 -28.25 -19.02 -12.88
C ASN A 137 -27.47 -18.23 -11.81
N GLY A 138 -27.15 -16.95 -12.08
CA GLY A 138 -26.40 -16.08 -11.18
C GLY A 138 -24.88 -16.26 -11.21
N LYS A 139 -24.35 -17.17 -12.03
CA LYS A 139 -22.92 -17.48 -12.14
C LYS A 139 -22.37 -17.06 -13.50
N VAL A 140 -21.14 -16.56 -13.53
CA VAL A 140 -20.42 -16.21 -14.76
C VAL A 140 -20.22 -17.47 -15.62
N VAL A 141 -20.48 -17.32 -16.93
CA VAL A 141 -20.21 -18.36 -17.94
C VAL A 141 -19.37 -17.87 -19.12
N GLY A 142 -19.16 -16.55 -19.24
CA GLY A 142 -18.36 -15.98 -20.33
C GLY A 142 -18.30 -14.47 -20.33
N VAL A 143 -17.53 -13.93 -21.27
CA VAL A 143 -17.44 -12.49 -21.57
C VAL A 143 -17.71 -12.29 -23.05
N LYS A 144 -18.62 -11.37 -23.37
CA LYS A 144 -18.97 -10.99 -24.73
C LYS A 144 -18.19 -9.76 -25.16
N SER A 145 -17.62 -9.81 -26.35
CA SER A 145 -16.90 -8.68 -26.95
C SER A 145 -17.00 -8.74 -28.48
N GLN A 146 -17.46 -7.65 -29.09
CA GLN A 146 -17.58 -7.50 -30.54
C GLN A 146 -18.39 -8.62 -31.19
N GLY A 147 -19.46 -9.06 -30.52
CA GLY A 147 -20.36 -10.10 -31.02
C GLY A 147 -19.92 -11.55 -30.76
N GLU A 148 -18.72 -11.78 -30.23
CA GLU A 148 -18.22 -13.10 -29.85
C GLU A 148 -18.28 -13.31 -28.33
N VAL A 149 -18.47 -14.55 -27.88
CA VAL A 149 -18.48 -14.91 -26.44
C VAL A 149 -17.32 -15.85 -26.14
N ALA A 150 -16.41 -15.40 -25.28
CA ALA A 150 -15.36 -16.23 -24.71
C ALA A 150 -15.88 -16.89 -23.43
N GLN A 151 -16.02 -18.22 -23.44
CA GLN A 151 -16.50 -18.98 -22.27
C GLN A 151 -15.42 -19.08 -21.20
N CYS A 152 -15.82 -18.92 -19.94
CA CYS A 152 -14.93 -19.05 -18.80
C CYS A 152 -15.71 -19.48 -17.55
N LYS A 153 -14.99 -19.96 -16.54
CA LYS A 153 -15.57 -20.39 -15.25
C LYS A 153 -15.57 -19.28 -14.20
N ALA A 154 -14.72 -18.28 -14.39
CA ALA A 154 -14.54 -17.14 -13.51
C ALA A 154 -14.04 -15.94 -14.32
N VAL A 155 -14.41 -14.75 -13.87
CA VAL A 155 -13.91 -13.47 -14.39
C VAL A 155 -13.29 -12.70 -13.25
N ILE A 156 -12.13 -12.11 -13.52
CA ILE A 156 -11.47 -11.16 -12.61
C ILE A 156 -11.48 -9.81 -13.31
N CYS A 157 -11.94 -8.77 -12.64
CA CYS A 157 -11.97 -7.42 -13.21
C CYS A 157 -11.79 -6.33 -12.16
N ASP A 158 -11.53 -5.10 -12.62
CA ASP A 158 -11.62 -3.92 -11.77
C ASP A 158 -13.07 -3.38 -11.73
N PRO A 159 -13.40 -2.45 -10.81
CA PRO A 159 -14.75 -1.92 -10.62
C PRO A 159 -15.43 -1.36 -11.88
N THR A 160 -14.67 -0.86 -12.86
CA THR A 160 -15.23 -0.20 -14.06
C THR A 160 -15.98 -1.17 -14.98
N TYR A 161 -15.66 -2.47 -14.91
CA TYR A 161 -16.32 -3.51 -15.69
C TYR A 161 -17.61 -4.05 -15.04
N ALA A 162 -17.88 -3.72 -13.78
CA ALA A 162 -19.04 -4.22 -13.04
C ALA A 162 -19.62 -3.15 -12.08
N PRO A 163 -20.03 -1.98 -12.61
CA PRO A 163 -20.45 -0.84 -11.80
C PRO A 163 -21.69 -1.09 -10.92
N ASP A 164 -22.52 -2.07 -11.28
CA ASP A 164 -23.70 -2.51 -10.53
C ASP A 164 -23.38 -3.47 -9.37
N ARG A 165 -22.14 -3.94 -9.26
CA ARG A 165 -21.67 -4.92 -8.26
C ARG A 165 -20.59 -4.38 -7.33
N VAL A 166 -20.41 -3.07 -7.35
CA VAL A 166 -19.49 -2.34 -6.48
C VAL A 166 -20.23 -1.27 -5.70
N LYS A 167 -19.66 -0.89 -4.56
CA LYS A 167 -20.12 0.25 -3.76
C LYS A 167 -19.01 1.29 -3.72
N LYS A 168 -19.39 2.57 -3.80
CA LYS A 168 -18.47 3.67 -3.52
C LYS A 168 -18.17 3.68 -2.02
N VAL A 169 -16.89 3.67 -1.67
CA VAL A 169 -16.42 3.62 -0.28
C VAL A 169 -15.66 4.87 0.14
N GLY A 170 -15.27 5.71 -0.82
CA GLY A 170 -14.58 6.97 -0.55
C GLY A 170 -14.23 7.70 -1.83
N GLN A 171 -13.38 8.71 -1.69
CA GLN A 171 -12.77 9.44 -2.80
C GLN A 171 -11.31 9.72 -2.44
N VAL A 172 -10.47 9.84 -3.46
CA VAL A 172 -9.06 10.23 -3.32
C VAL A 172 -8.80 11.42 -4.21
N VAL A 173 -8.08 12.40 -3.67
CA VAL A 173 -7.60 13.56 -4.43
C VAL A 173 -6.11 13.41 -4.68
N ARG A 174 -5.69 13.59 -5.93
CA ARG A 174 -4.30 13.46 -6.38
C ARG A 174 -3.89 14.71 -7.12
N CYS A 175 -2.71 15.23 -6.81
CA CYS A 175 -2.08 16.33 -7.55
C CYS A 175 -0.70 15.89 -8.01
N ILE A 176 -0.54 15.75 -9.33
CA ILE A 176 0.77 15.56 -9.96
C ILE A 176 1.35 16.94 -10.22
N CYS A 177 2.52 17.21 -9.65
CA CYS A 177 3.25 18.46 -9.78
C CYS A 177 4.54 18.22 -10.56
N ILE A 178 4.85 19.14 -11.48
CA ILE A 178 6.16 19.20 -12.14
C ILE A 178 6.97 20.29 -11.46
N LEU A 179 8.18 19.94 -10.99
CA LEU A 179 9.13 20.89 -10.44
C LEU A 179 10.38 20.93 -11.32
N ASN A 180 11.04 22.08 -11.41
CA ASN A 180 12.36 22.23 -12.03
C ASN A 180 13.51 22.34 -10.99
N HIS A 181 13.20 22.04 -9.73
CA HIS A 181 14.11 22.10 -8.59
C HIS A 181 13.82 20.97 -7.60
N PRO A 182 14.79 20.55 -6.76
CA PRO A 182 14.52 19.59 -5.69
C PRO A 182 13.57 20.19 -4.64
N ILE A 183 12.82 19.34 -3.94
CA ILE A 183 11.91 19.78 -2.87
C ILE A 183 12.73 20.48 -1.76
N PRO A 184 12.39 21.73 -1.39
CA PRO A 184 13.08 22.47 -0.33
C PRO A 184 13.11 21.71 1.00
N GLY A 185 14.24 21.80 1.72
CA GLY A 185 14.39 21.20 3.05
C GLY A 185 14.74 19.70 3.05
N LEU A 186 14.72 19.04 1.88
CA LEU A 186 15.30 17.71 1.74
C LEU A 186 16.83 17.80 1.57
N LEU A 187 17.51 16.70 1.92
CA LEU A 187 18.90 16.49 1.51
C LEU A 187 18.98 16.39 -0.02
N ASP A 188 20.17 16.48 -0.61
CA ASP A 188 20.37 16.33 -2.06
C ASP A 188 20.04 14.88 -2.50
N VAL A 189 18.76 14.63 -2.74
CA VAL A 189 18.18 13.33 -3.08
C VAL A 189 17.39 13.43 -4.38
N SER A 190 17.49 12.37 -5.19
CA SER A 190 16.82 12.26 -6.49
C SER A 190 15.40 11.72 -6.41
N SER A 191 14.95 11.30 -5.24
CA SER A 191 13.61 10.78 -4.97
C SER A 191 13.36 10.74 -3.47
N ALA A 192 12.10 10.86 -3.08
CA ALA A 192 11.70 10.83 -1.68
C ALA A 192 10.27 10.31 -1.49
N GLN A 193 10.03 9.74 -0.32
CA GLN A 193 8.71 9.50 0.25
C GLN A 193 8.56 10.48 1.41
N ILE A 194 7.47 11.25 1.44
CA ILE A 194 7.12 12.13 2.57
C ILE A 194 5.71 11.75 3.00
N ILE A 195 5.54 11.58 4.30
CA ILE A 195 4.25 11.28 4.93
C ILE A 195 3.97 12.44 5.87
N ILE A 196 2.81 13.07 5.72
CA ILE A 196 2.31 14.07 6.64
C ILE A 196 1.18 13.39 7.44
N PRO A 197 1.45 12.99 8.70
CA PRO A 197 0.45 12.34 9.52
C PRO A 197 -0.78 13.24 9.72
N GLN A 198 -1.97 12.66 9.74
CA GLN A 198 -3.24 13.34 9.95
C GLN A 198 -3.25 14.24 11.21
N SER A 199 -2.49 13.88 12.25
CA SER A 199 -2.38 14.63 13.50
C SER A 199 -1.74 16.01 13.32
N VAL A 200 -0.88 16.17 12.31
CA VAL A 200 -0.22 17.45 11.98
C VAL A 200 -1.17 18.40 11.25
N THR A 201 -2.04 17.86 10.40
CA THR A 201 -2.95 18.63 9.54
C THR A 201 -4.35 18.78 10.13
N LYS A 202 -4.61 18.21 11.32
CA LYS A 202 -5.92 18.20 12.00
C LYS A 202 -7.03 17.61 11.12
N ARG A 203 -6.68 16.69 10.22
CA ARG A 203 -7.63 15.89 9.46
C ARG A 203 -8.29 14.88 10.39
N LYS A 204 -9.52 14.46 10.11
CA LYS A 204 -10.31 13.72 11.11
C LYS A 204 -9.67 12.36 11.37
N HIS A 205 -9.66 11.91 12.63
CA HIS A 205 -9.42 10.51 12.92
C HIS A 205 -10.55 9.68 12.29
N GLY A 206 -10.19 8.70 11.45
CA GLY A 206 -11.14 7.86 10.73
C GLY A 206 -12.09 7.11 11.67
N TRP A 207 -13.27 7.69 11.93
CA TRP A 207 -14.47 6.95 12.30
C TRP A 207 -15.38 6.90 11.07
N TYR A 208 -14.88 6.35 9.97
CA TYR A 208 -15.76 5.83 8.94
C TYR A 208 -15.95 4.34 9.25
N PHE A 209 -17.10 4.03 9.86
CA PHE A 209 -17.52 2.68 10.22
C PHE A 209 -17.91 1.91 8.95
N PHE A 210 -16.94 1.62 8.08
CA PHE A 210 -17.06 0.59 7.07
C PHE A 210 -16.25 -0.62 7.57
N PRO A 211 -16.90 -1.75 7.88
CA PRO A 211 -16.28 -2.89 8.57
C PRO A 211 -15.24 -3.65 7.72
N SER A 212 -14.73 -3.06 6.63
CA SER A 212 -13.99 -3.78 5.58
C SER A 212 -12.65 -3.14 5.21
N ARG A 213 -12.44 -1.83 5.42
CA ARG A 213 -11.15 -1.19 5.10
C ARG A 213 -10.98 0.15 5.79
N LEU A 214 -9.75 0.39 6.23
CA LEU A 214 -9.31 1.58 6.92
C LEU A 214 -8.74 2.55 5.86
N PHE A 215 -9.36 3.72 5.67
CA PHE A 215 -8.91 4.70 4.67
C PHE A 215 -7.74 5.53 5.20
N THR A 216 -6.72 5.74 4.37
CA THR A 216 -5.56 6.57 4.72
C THR A 216 -5.91 8.06 4.73
N ILE A 217 -5.79 8.71 5.88
CA ILE A 217 -6.12 10.14 6.05
C ILE A 217 -4.88 11.03 5.99
N ASP A 218 -3.71 10.41 6.14
CA ASP A 218 -2.43 11.05 5.91
C ASP A 218 -2.34 11.63 4.49
N ILE A 219 -1.48 12.64 4.34
CA ILE A 219 -1.10 13.15 3.02
C ILE A 219 0.22 12.49 2.65
N TYR A 220 0.24 11.79 1.51
CA TYR A 220 1.43 11.16 0.98
C TYR A 220 2.00 11.99 -0.15
N ILE A 221 3.33 12.09 -0.16
CA ILE A 221 4.09 12.73 -1.23
C ILE A 221 5.14 11.77 -1.75
N SER A 222 5.07 11.45 -3.04
CA SER A 222 6.11 10.68 -3.73
C SER A 222 6.81 11.57 -4.74
N CYS A 223 8.12 11.70 -4.61
CA CYS A 223 8.96 12.49 -5.50
C CYS A 223 9.88 11.57 -6.30
N LEU A 224 9.87 11.74 -7.62
CA LEU A 224 10.70 11.02 -8.57
C LEU A 224 11.39 12.02 -9.52
N SER A 225 12.45 11.57 -10.16
CA SER A 225 13.26 12.40 -11.06
C SER A 225 13.81 11.59 -12.23
N ARG A 226 14.68 12.22 -13.03
CA ARG A 226 15.42 11.59 -14.12
C ARG A 226 16.14 10.29 -13.73
N GLN A 227 16.55 10.11 -12.47
CA GLN A 227 17.18 8.86 -12.01
C GLN A 227 16.27 7.63 -12.15
N HIS A 228 14.95 7.84 -12.17
CA HIS A 228 13.94 6.81 -12.42
C HIS A 228 13.48 6.77 -13.88
N MET A 229 14.05 7.61 -14.75
CA MET A 229 13.71 7.76 -16.16
C MET A 229 12.24 8.11 -16.43
N VAL A 230 11.57 8.74 -15.46
CA VAL A 230 10.17 9.19 -15.58
C VAL A 230 10.02 10.61 -16.13
N CYS A 231 11.09 11.41 -16.10
CA CYS A 231 11.10 12.78 -16.61
C CYS A 231 12.48 13.19 -17.18
N PRO A 232 12.56 14.29 -17.94
CA PRO A 232 13.82 14.87 -18.41
C PRO A 232 14.74 15.32 -17.27
N ASN A 233 16.02 15.56 -17.60
CA ASN A 233 16.98 16.08 -16.63
C ASN A 233 16.59 17.49 -16.16
N GLY A 234 16.83 17.77 -14.88
CA GLY A 234 16.44 19.04 -14.23
C GLY A 234 14.97 19.08 -13.75
N PHE A 235 14.16 18.07 -14.08
CA PHE A 235 12.77 18.01 -13.64
C PHE A 235 12.52 16.92 -12.59
N PHE A 236 11.50 17.15 -11.78
CA PHE A 236 10.94 16.22 -10.81
C PHE A 236 9.45 16.06 -11.03
N ILE A 237 8.96 14.83 -10.89
CA ILE A 237 7.53 14.52 -10.86
C ILE A 237 7.18 14.22 -9.41
N VAL A 238 6.25 14.98 -8.85
CA VAL A 238 5.82 14.85 -7.46
C VAL A 238 4.33 14.58 -7.40
N LEU A 239 3.93 13.45 -6.83
CA LEU A 239 2.54 13.14 -6.52
C LEU A 239 2.24 13.57 -5.08
N VAL A 240 1.20 14.37 -4.86
CA VAL A 240 0.60 14.63 -3.54
C VAL A 240 -0.79 14.00 -3.53
N ALA A 241 -1.09 13.13 -2.56
CA ALA A 241 -2.37 12.42 -2.50
C ALA A 241 -2.89 12.27 -1.06
N THR A 242 -4.21 12.30 -0.91
CA THR A 242 -4.92 11.96 0.34
C THR A 242 -6.36 11.53 0.06
N THR A 243 -7.00 10.84 1.01
CA THR A 243 -8.44 10.53 0.95
C THR A 243 -9.25 11.81 1.19
N VAL A 244 -10.33 12.04 0.44
CA VAL A 244 -11.15 13.25 0.56
C VAL A 244 -12.01 13.23 1.84
N GLU A 245 -12.03 14.34 2.58
CA GLU A 245 -12.86 14.53 3.78
C GLU A 245 -13.90 15.66 3.67
N THR A 246 -13.73 16.56 2.71
CA THR A 246 -14.48 17.80 2.58
C THR A 246 -15.05 17.99 1.18
N ASP A 247 -15.96 18.95 1.04
CA ASP A 247 -16.52 19.35 -0.27
C ASP A 247 -15.52 20.13 -1.14
N THR A 248 -14.32 20.42 -0.62
CA THR A 248 -13.23 21.13 -1.31
C THR A 248 -11.96 20.27 -1.34
N PRO A 249 -11.92 19.16 -2.10
CA PRO A 249 -10.81 18.19 -2.05
C PRO A 249 -9.44 18.80 -2.38
N HIS A 250 -9.41 19.80 -3.25
CA HIS A 250 -8.16 20.45 -3.67
C HIS A 250 -7.45 21.17 -2.52
N ASP A 251 -8.20 21.74 -1.58
CA ASP A 251 -7.64 22.49 -0.44
C ASP A 251 -6.99 21.56 0.59
N GLU A 252 -7.42 20.29 0.61
CA GLU A 252 -6.87 19.27 1.50
C GLU A 252 -5.41 18.93 1.18
N LEU A 253 -4.99 19.15 -0.07
CA LEU A 253 -3.60 18.93 -0.51
C LEU A 253 -2.67 20.09 -0.13
N LYS A 254 -3.19 21.22 0.37
CA LYS A 254 -2.41 22.44 0.61
C LYS A 254 -1.16 22.19 1.46
N ALA A 255 -1.29 21.43 2.54
CA ALA A 255 -0.17 21.14 3.44
C ALA A 255 0.99 20.40 2.73
N GLY A 256 0.68 19.54 1.75
CA GLY A 256 1.69 18.87 0.95
C GLY A 256 2.25 19.77 -0.17
N LEU A 257 1.39 20.55 -0.82
CA LEU A 257 1.79 21.48 -1.88
C LEU A 257 2.69 22.60 -1.37
N ASP A 258 2.44 23.12 -0.17
CA ASP A 258 3.24 24.17 0.47
C ASP A 258 4.71 23.73 0.70
N LEU A 259 4.99 22.42 0.75
CA LEU A 259 6.35 21.89 0.90
C LEU A 259 7.15 21.89 -0.41
N LEU A 260 6.48 21.99 -1.57
CA LEU A 260 7.11 21.73 -2.86
C LEU A 260 7.92 22.89 -3.41
N GLY A 261 7.75 24.11 -2.88
CA GLY A 261 8.34 25.33 -3.45
C GLY A 261 7.58 25.84 -4.68
N GLU A 262 8.30 26.30 -5.70
CA GLU A 262 7.69 26.77 -6.94
C GLU A 262 7.27 25.58 -7.82
N ILE A 263 6.01 25.57 -8.25
CA ILE A 263 5.44 24.48 -9.06
C ILE A 263 5.29 24.99 -10.49
N GLU A 264 5.93 24.33 -11.45
CA GLU A 264 5.87 24.68 -12.87
C GLU A 264 4.48 24.41 -13.45
N GLU A 265 3.92 23.24 -13.12
CA GLU A 265 2.60 22.83 -13.58
C GLU A 265 1.98 21.83 -12.60
N LYS A 266 0.65 21.84 -12.50
CA LYS A 266 -0.10 20.90 -11.64
C LYS A 266 -1.29 20.28 -12.37
N PHE A 267 -1.47 18.99 -12.15
CA PHE A 267 -2.59 18.21 -12.67
C PHE A 267 -3.33 17.60 -11.50
N VAL A 268 -4.58 18.03 -11.28
CA VAL A 268 -5.36 17.57 -10.13
C VAL A 268 -6.52 16.68 -10.60
N SER A 269 -6.67 15.53 -9.97
CA SER A 269 -7.80 14.62 -10.17
C SER A 269 -8.45 14.27 -8.83
N VAL A 270 -9.74 13.96 -8.89
CA VAL A 270 -10.50 13.38 -7.78
C VAL A 270 -11.16 12.13 -8.32
N ASP A 271 -10.83 10.99 -7.72
CA ASP A 271 -11.27 9.68 -8.17
C ASP A 271 -12.13 9.02 -7.08
N ASP A 272 -13.23 8.39 -7.49
CA ASP A 272 -14.06 7.60 -6.59
C ASP A 272 -13.38 6.25 -6.28
N LEU A 273 -13.43 5.83 -5.02
CA LEU A 273 -12.94 4.54 -4.57
C LEU A 273 -14.10 3.56 -4.47
N TYR A 274 -13.91 2.37 -5.05
CA TYR A 274 -14.90 1.30 -5.09
C TYR A 274 -14.38 0.01 -4.49
N GLU A 275 -15.29 -0.74 -3.89
CA GLU A 275 -15.06 -2.11 -3.43
C GLU A 275 -16.21 -3.02 -3.89
N PRO A 276 -15.95 -4.32 -4.10
CA PRO A 276 -17.01 -5.29 -4.38
C PRO A 276 -18.04 -5.36 -3.25
N VAL A 277 -19.32 -5.56 -3.62
CA VAL A 277 -20.40 -5.78 -2.63
C VAL A 277 -20.47 -7.23 -2.12
N ASN A 278 -19.80 -8.16 -2.80
CA ASN A 278 -19.72 -9.59 -2.44
C ASN A 278 -18.34 -10.17 -2.75
N ASP A 279 -18.01 -11.32 -2.17
CA ASP A 279 -16.70 -11.97 -2.37
C ASP A 279 -16.56 -12.69 -3.73
N GLY A 280 -17.60 -12.73 -4.55
CA GLY A 280 -17.55 -13.38 -5.86
C GLY A 280 -17.59 -14.91 -5.82
N CYS A 281 -17.64 -15.56 -4.66
CA CYS A 281 -17.59 -17.03 -4.58
C CYS A 281 -18.82 -17.68 -5.25
N ASP A 282 -20.02 -17.13 -5.04
CA ASP A 282 -21.25 -17.65 -5.66
C ASP A 282 -21.34 -17.29 -7.15
N SER A 283 -21.00 -16.04 -7.48
CA SER A 283 -21.14 -15.50 -8.83
C SER A 283 -20.00 -15.87 -9.78
N GLN A 284 -18.84 -16.25 -9.23
CA GLN A 284 -17.55 -16.37 -9.93
C GLN A 284 -17.11 -15.09 -10.66
N LEU A 285 -17.56 -13.94 -10.18
CA LEU A 285 -17.06 -12.63 -10.58
C LEU A 285 -16.26 -12.04 -9.43
N PHE A 286 -14.94 -11.96 -9.60
CA PHE A 286 -14.00 -11.48 -8.59
C PHE A 286 -13.54 -10.08 -8.96
N ILE A 287 -14.02 -9.08 -8.23
CA ILE A 287 -13.72 -7.67 -8.51
C ILE A 287 -12.66 -7.19 -7.53
N SER A 288 -11.61 -6.53 -8.04
CA SER A 288 -10.59 -5.88 -7.21
C SER A 288 -11.11 -4.60 -6.57
N SER A 289 -10.43 -4.13 -5.53
CA SER A 289 -10.69 -2.81 -4.95
C SER A 289 -9.99 -1.70 -5.75
N SER A 290 -10.47 -0.47 -5.66
CA SER A 290 -9.76 0.70 -6.19
C SER A 290 -8.46 0.98 -5.42
N TYR A 291 -7.47 1.57 -6.09
CA TYR A 291 -6.23 2.02 -5.46
C TYR A 291 -6.47 3.22 -4.54
N ASP A 292 -6.08 3.08 -3.27
CA ASP A 292 -6.18 4.14 -2.25
C ASP A 292 -5.15 5.28 -2.45
N ALA A 293 -5.06 6.17 -1.47
CA ALA A 293 -4.15 7.32 -1.53
C ALA A 293 -2.69 6.99 -1.14
N SER A 294 -2.43 5.79 -0.62
CA SER A 294 -1.09 5.41 -0.19
C SER A 294 -0.11 5.36 -1.37
N THR A 295 1.13 5.73 -1.10
CA THR A 295 2.23 5.76 -2.08
C THR A 295 3.14 4.53 -1.96
N HIS A 296 2.57 3.41 -1.50
CA HIS A 296 3.22 2.11 -1.38
C HIS A 296 2.21 0.99 -1.68
N PHE A 297 2.68 -0.24 -1.88
CA PHE A 297 1.83 -1.32 -2.41
C PHE A 297 1.18 -2.22 -1.35
N GLU A 298 1.37 -2.00 -0.05
CA GLU A 298 0.87 -2.89 1.01
C GLU A 298 -0.62 -3.27 0.85
N SER A 299 -1.50 -2.27 0.70
CA SER A 299 -2.94 -2.51 0.58
C SER A 299 -3.32 -3.16 -0.76
N THR A 300 -2.56 -2.87 -1.83
CA THR A 300 -2.72 -3.52 -3.13
C THR A 300 -2.31 -4.99 -3.07
N CYS A 301 -1.19 -5.31 -2.41
CA CYS A 301 -0.75 -6.68 -2.19
C CYS A 301 -1.79 -7.46 -1.37
N ALA A 302 -2.37 -6.84 -0.33
CA ALA A 302 -3.44 -7.46 0.44
C ALA A 302 -4.67 -7.79 -0.42
N ASP A 303 -5.08 -6.89 -1.32
CA ASP A 303 -6.20 -7.12 -2.25
C ASP A 303 -5.90 -8.27 -3.24
N VAL A 304 -4.67 -8.35 -3.75
CA VAL A 304 -4.23 -9.46 -4.63
C VAL A 304 -4.26 -10.81 -3.90
N LEU A 305 -3.79 -10.86 -2.65
CA LEU A 305 -3.81 -12.08 -1.84
C LEU A 305 -5.23 -12.51 -1.46
N ASP A 306 -6.12 -11.55 -1.17
CA ASP A 306 -7.53 -11.83 -0.92
C ASP A 306 -8.24 -12.36 -2.17
N LEU A 307 -8.02 -11.72 -3.33
CA LEU A 307 -8.53 -12.20 -4.61
C LEU A 307 -8.05 -13.61 -4.90
N TYR A 308 -6.75 -13.88 -4.75
CA TYR A 308 -6.20 -15.22 -4.94
C TYR A 308 -6.95 -16.23 -4.07
N ARG A 309 -7.09 -15.96 -2.77
CA ARG A 309 -7.80 -16.83 -1.82
C ARG A 309 -9.26 -17.08 -2.21
N ARG A 310 -9.98 -16.03 -2.63
CA ARG A 310 -11.39 -16.14 -3.05
C ARG A 310 -11.55 -16.96 -4.33
N ILE A 311 -10.60 -16.84 -5.26
CA ILE A 311 -10.60 -17.56 -6.54
C ILE A 311 -10.21 -19.03 -6.35
N THR A 312 -9.16 -19.31 -5.58
CA THR A 312 -8.60 -20.67 -5.44
C THR A 312 -9.19 -21.46 -4.29
N GLY A 313 -9.78 -20.78 -3.30
CA GLY A 313 -10.30 -21.37 -2.06
C GLY A 313 -9.25 -21.56 -0.95
N GLU A 314 -7.98 -21.19 -1.17
CA GLU A 314 -6.89 -21.37 -0.22
C GLU A 314 -5.96 -20.13 -0.15
N PRO A 315 -5.36 -19.83 1.02
CA PRO A 315 -4.39 -18.74 1.12
C PRO A 315 -3.18 -18.99 0.22
N PHE A 316 -2.58 -17.92 -0.30
CA PHE A 316 -1.36 -18.03 -1.09
C PHE A 316 -0.21 -18.58 -0.25
N ASP A 317 0.41 -19.65 -0.73
CA ASP A 317 1.57 -20.27 -0.09
C ASP A 317 2.86 -19.62 -0.58
N PHE A 318 3.47 -18.80 0.29
CA PHE A 318 4.69 -18.07 -0.03
C PHE A 318 5.92 -18.97 -0.21
N SER A 319 5.92 -20.21 0.28
CA SER A 319 7.05 -21.13 0.07
C SER A 319 7.30 -21.42 -1.42
N LYS A 320 6.23 -21.39 -2.23
CA LYS A 320 6.30 -21.54 -3.69
C LYS A 320 7.14 -20.43 -4.36
N VAL A 321 7.19 -19.23 -3.77
CA VAL A 321 8.02 -18.14 -4.28
C VAL A 321 9.51 -18.40 -4.01
N ASP A 322 9.83 -18.97 -2.85
CA ASP A 322 11.21 -19.30 -2.49
C ASP A 322 11.74 -20.44 -3.37
N GLU A 323 10.92 -21.44 -3.68
CA GLU A 323 11.28 -22.49 -4.65
C GLU A 323 11.55 -21.91 -6.06
N LEU A 324 10.72 -20.98 -6.53
CA LEU A 324 10.92 -20.32 -7.82
C LEU A 324 12.20 -19.47 -7.84
N ARG A 325 12.49 -18.75 -6.74
CA ARG A 325 13.72 -17.99 -6.59
C ARG A 325 14.96 -18.88 -6.57
N ALA A 326 14.89 -20.02 -5.87
CA ALA A 326 15.98 -20.99 -5.85
C ALA A 326 16.29 -21.49 -7.27
N LYS A 327 15.27 -21.94 -8.02
CA LYS A 327 15.41 -22.39 -9.41
C LYS A 327 15.95 -21.30 -10.33
N TRP A 328 15.52 -20.05 -10.15
CA TRP A 328 16.04 -18.92 -10.93
C TRP A 328 17.52 -18.69 -10.65
N ASN A 329 17.93 -18.69 -9.37
CA ASN A 329 19.31 -18.47 -8.99
C ASN A 329 20.23 -19.60 -9.49
N GLU A 330 19.76 -20.86 -9.46
CA GLU A 330 20.45 -22.01 -10.04
C GLU A 330 20.65 -21.83 -11.56
N ALA A 331 19.60 -21.43 -12.28
CA ALA A 331 19.68 -21.17 -13.72
C ALA A 331 20.62 -20.01 -14.10
N GLN A 332 20.85 -19.05 -13.20
CA GLN A 332 21.81 -17.95 -13.40
C GLN A 332 23.25 -18.31 -13.01
N SER A 333 23.46 -19.36 -12.23
CA SER A 333 24.82 -19.82 -11.86
C SER A 333 25.47 -20.73 -12.89
N ASP A 334 24.69 -21.22 -13.86
CA ASP A 334 25.14 -22.09 -14.96
C ASP A 334 25.56 -21.32 -16.23
N ASP A 335 25.47 -19.98 -16.24
CA ASP A 335 25.93 -19.05 -17.30
C ASP A 335 27.18 -18.24 -16.87
#